data_AF-A0A821B553-F1
#
_entry.id   AF-A0A821B553-F1
#
_cell.length_a   1.000
_cell.length_b   1.000
_cell.length_c   1.000
_cell.angle_alpha   90.00
_cell.angle_beta   90.00
_cell.angle_gamma   90.00
#
_symmetry.space_group_name_H-M   'P 1'
#
loop_
_entity.id
_entity.type
_entity.pdbx_description
1 polymer ?
#
loop_
_entity_poly.entity_id
_entity_poly.type
_entity_poly.pdbx_seq_one_letter_code
_entity_poly.pdbx_strand_id
1 'polypeptide(L)'
;AYRGVKLDLSERYTKGKTIVWWGFSSCTTTIDVLKSALFLGTTGARTMFTLQCLSARGIQNHSYFPAENEVLLMAATQFKVMGCLNQDNLHIIQLEETTPPSPLLQPVPIIGSLPIHFNPIGEFER
;
A
#
# COMPACT_ATOMS: atom_id res chain seq x y z
N ALA A 1 -4.19 -1.26 7.46
CA ALA A 1 -2.79 -0.79 7.33
C ALA A 1 -2.68 0.65 7.82
N TYR A 2 -1.46 1.13 8.03
CA TYR A 2 -1.16 2.46 8.55
C TYR A 2 -0.09 3.14 7.69
N ARG A 3 -0.19 4.47 7.56
CA ARG A 3 0.83 5.28 6.90
C ARG A 3 0.99 6.61 7.63
N GLY A 4 2.23 7.04 7.83
CA GLY A 4 2.55 8.33 8.43
C GLY A 4 3.31 9.22 7.46
N VAL A 5 3.01 10.52 7.47
CA VAL A 5 3.77 11.53 6.73
C VAL A 5 4.02 12.76 7.60
N LYS A 6 5.20 13.36 7.46
CA LYS A 6 5.60 14.60 8.16
C LYS A 6 5.13 15.86 7.45
N LEU A 7 3.85 15.90 7.15
CA LEU A 7 3.20 17.03 6.50
C LEU A 7 1.75 17.09 6.96
N ASP A 8 1.23 18.29 7.14
CA ASP A 8 -0.22 18.49 7.24
C ASP A 8 -0.84 18.34 5.84
N LEU A 9 -1.69 17.34 5.69
CA LEU A 9 -2.46 17.09 4.48
C LEU A 9 -3.96 17.24 4.71
N SER A 10 -4.40 17.70 5.89
CA SER A 10 -5.79 17.69 6.32
C SER A 10 -6.74 18.37 5.32
N GLU A 11 -6.34 19.49 4.73
CA GLU A 11 -7.13 20.23 3.73
C GLU A 11 -7.44 19.41 2.47
N ARG A 12 -6.61 18.42 2.13
CA ARG A 12 -6.79 17.57 0.94
C ARG A 12 -7.83 16.46 1.16
N TYR A 13 -8.21 16.19 2.40
CA TYR A 13 -9.09 15.08 2.76
C TYR A 13 -10.33 15.57 3.48
N THR A 14 -11.45 15.56 2.76
CA THR A 14 -12.76 15.87 3.32
C THR A 14 -13.56 14.58 3.48
N LYS A 15 -14.15 14.34 4.66
CA LYS A 15 -15.03 13.19 4.90
C LYS A 15 -16.10 13.07 3.81
N GLY A 16 -16.33 11.84 3.35
CA GLY A 16 -17.28 11.50 2.29
C GLY A 16 -16.73 11.63 0.87
N LYS A 17 -15.61 12.33 0.65
CA LYS A 17 -14.99 12.42 -0.67
C LYS A 17 -14.25 11.15 -1.05
N THR A 18 -14.17 10.93 -2.36
CA THR A 18 -13.32 9.91 -2.97
C THR A 18 -11.99 10.55 -3.40
N ILE A 19 -10.89 9.88 -3.11
CA ILE A 19 -9.53 10.28 -3.48
C ILE A 19 -8.80 9.12 -4.15
N VAL A 20 -7.75 9.44 -4.90
CA VAL A 20 -6.89 8.45 -5.55
C VAL A 20 -5.44 8.70 -5.12
N TRP A 21 -4.78 7.66 -4.64
CA TRP A 21 -3.33 7.65 -4.45
C TRP A 21 -2.67 7.19 -5.75
N TRP A 22 -2.15 8.14 -6.53
CA TRP A 22 -1.64 7.87 -7.87
C TRP A 22 -0.33 7.07 -7.88
N GLY A 23 0.54 7.25 -6.89
CA GLY A 23 1.78 6.48 -6.76
C GLY A 23 1.61 5.21 -5.92
N PHE A 24 2.57 4.29 -6.05
CA PHE A 24 2.72 3.19 -5.10
C PHE A 24 2.86 3.74 -3.68
N SER A 25 2.15 3.12 -2.74
CA SER A 25 2.10 3.61 -1.38
C SER A 25 2.55 2.54 -0.40
N SER A 26 3.75 2.73 0.15
CA SER A 26 4.28 1.90 1.24
C SER A 26 3.52 2.22 2.54
N CYS A 27 3.10 1.16 3.23
CA CYS A 27 2.35 1.21 4.46
C CYS A 27 2.85 0.10 5.40
N THR A 28 2.37 0.08 6.64
CA THR A 28 2.69 -0.97 7.61
C THR A 28 1.41 -1.56 8.20
N THR A 29 1.44 -2.82 8.61
CA THR A 29 0.38 -3.40 9.46
C THR A 29 0.57 -3.11 10.95
N THR A 30 1.71 -2.53 11.34
CA THR A 30 2.12 -2.35 12.74
C THR A 30 2.19 -0.87 13.08
N ILE A 31 1.22 -0.38 13.85
CA ILE A 31 1.12 1.07 14.16
C ILE A 31 2.34 1.62 14.90
N ASP A 32 3.00 0.81 15.73
CA ASP A 32 4.21 1.20 16.46
C ASP A 32 5.36 1.62 15.56
N VAL A 33 5.42 1.11 14.32
CA VAL A 33 6.43 1.52 13.32
C VAL A 33 6.34 3.01 13.06
N LEU A 34 5.15 3.61 13.10
CA LEU A 34 4.96 5.05 12.87
C LEU A 34 5.65 5.93 13.92
N LYS A 35 5.98 5.41 15.12
CA LYS A 35 6.74 6.16 16.14
C LYS A 35 8.13 6.58 15.65
N SER A 36 8.69 5.87 14.66
CA SER A 36 9.98 6.20 14.05
C SER A 36 9.96 7.58 13.42
N ALA A 37 11.03 8.33 13.64
CA ALA A 37 11.25 9.62 13.00
C ALA A 37 11.47 9.49 11.47
N LEU A 38 11.62 8.31 10.90
CA LEU A 38 11.64 8.15 9.44
C LEU A 38 10.23 8.22 8.82
N PHE A 39 9.18 7.98 9.62
CA PHE A 39 7.80 7.92 9.17
C PHE A 39 6.96 9.07 9.72
N LEU A 40 6.18 8.85 10.79
CA LEU A 40 5.33 9.86 11.41
C LEU A 40 6.10 10.65 12.48
N GLY A 41 6.77 9.94 13.39
CA GLY A 41 7.39 10.53 14.57
C GLY A 41 6.37 11.17 15.52
N THR A 42 6.88 11.98 16.46
CA THR A 42 6.07 12.60 17.53
C THR A 42 6.05 14.13 17.51
N THR A 43 6.78 14.76 16.59
CA THR A 43 6.94 16.23 16.51
C THR A 43 6.60 16.78 15.13
N GLY A 44 6.31 18.08 15.06
CA GLY A 44 5.94 18.79 13.83
C GLY A 44 4.54 18.47 13.32
N ALA A 45 4.10 19.27 12.34
CA ALA A 45 2.84 19.07 11.62
C ALA A 45 2.91 17.78 10.81
N ARG A 46 1.94 16.89 11.03
CA ARG A 46 1.99 15.53 10.51
C ARG A 46 0.60 14.92 10.33
N THR A 47 0.54 13.94 9.44
CA THR A 47 -0.70 13.25 9.11
C THR A 47 -0.52 11.73 9.23
N MET A 48 -1.39 11.08 10.00
CA MET A 48 -1.51 9.64 10.08
C MET A 48 -2.74 9.17 9.30
N PHE A 49 -2.56 8.18 8.45
CA PHE A 49 -3.63 7.49 7.75
C PHE A 49 -3.88 6.12 8.39
N THR A 50 -5.13 5.83 8.71
CA THR A 50 -5.59 4.47 8.99
C THR A 50 -6.35 3.96 7.77
N LEU A 51 -5.92 2.82 7.23
CA LEU A 51 -6.40 2.30 5.96
C LEU A 51 -7.11 0.96 6.17
N GLN A 52 -8.36 0.87 5.74
CA GLN A 52 -9.03 -0.40 5.49
C GLN A 52 -8.78 -0.78 4.02
N CYS A 53 -7.88 -1.74 3.79
CA CYS A 53 -7.42 -2.11 2.45
C CYS A 53 -8.10 -3.39 1.95
N LEU A 54 -8.33 -3.45 0.65
CA LEU A 54 -8.76 -4.63 -0.10
C LEU A 54 -7.58 -5.28 -0.85
N SER A 55 -6.63 -4.47 -1.36
CA SER A 55 -5.61 -4.94 -2.30
C SER A 55 -4.18 -4.89 -1.79
N ALA A 56 -3.95 -4.49 -0.53
CA ALA A 56 -2.60 -4.42 0.05
C ALA A 56 -1.85 -5.77 -0.05
N ARG A 57 -0.55 -5.70 -0.33
CA ARG A 57 0.32 -6.87 -0.45
C ARG A 57 1.49 -6.77 0.51
N GLY A 58 1.65 -7.78 1.37
CA GLY A 58 2.84 -7.89 2.21
C GLY A 58 4.08 -8.11 1.34
N ILE A 59 5.13 -7.34 1.60
CA ILE A 59 6.41 -7.43 0.89
C ILE A 59 7.58 -7.64 1.84
N GLN A 60 7.31 -8.07 3.08
CA GLN A 60 8.31 -8.24 4.13
C GLN A 60 9.49 -9.15 3.74
N ASN A 61 9.23 -10.19 2.93
CA ASN A 61 10.27 -11.12 2.45
C ASN A 61 11.13 -10.55 1.32
N HIS A 62 10.75 -9.39 0.78
CA HIS A 62 11.43 -8.67 -0.29
C HIS A 62 11.89 -7.28 0.15
N SER A 63 11.59 -6.90 1.39
CA SER A 63 11.93 -5.59 1.94
C SER A 63 13.31 -5.62 2.58
N TYR A 64 14.03 -4.49 2.45
CA TYR A 64 15.31 -4.30 3.14
C TYR A 64 15.13 -4.17 4.66
N PHE A 65 13.92 -3.82 5.13
CA PHE A 65 13.58 -3.67 6.54
C PHE A 65 12.40 -4.58 6.95
N PRO A 66 12.59 -5.90 7.11
CA PRO A 66 11.50 -6.84 7.37
C PRO A 66 10.68 -6.53 8.63
N ALA A 67 11.30 -5.92 9.64
CA ALA A 67 10.65 -5.56 10.91
C ALA A 67 9.53 -4.52 10.76
N GLU A 68 9.49 -3.78 9.66
CA GLU A 68 8.45 -2.76 9.40
C GLU A 68 7.09 -3.38 9.07
N ASN A 69 7.01 -4.69 8.85
CA ASN A 69 5.78 -5.38 8.41
C ASN A 69 5.15 -4.64 7.22
N GLU A 70 5.99 -4.34 6.24
CA GLU A 70 5.65 -3.49 5.12
C GLU A 70 4.59 -4.16 4.23
N VAL A 71 3.57 -3.37 3.88
CA VAL A 71 2.60 -3.70 2.85
C VAL A 71 2.60 -2.60 1.80
N LEU A 72 2.54 -3.01 0.54
CA LEU A 72 2.51 -2.11 -0.60
C LEU A 72 1.09 -2.05 -1.18
N LEU A 73 0.62 -0.84 -1.43
CA LEU A 73 -0.56 -0.57 -2.25
C LEU A 73 -0.11 -0.19 -3.66
N MET A 74 -0.88 -0.66 -4.64
CA MET A 74 -0.64 -0.35 -6.05
C MET A 74 -0.84 1.15 -6.34
N ALA A 75 -0.27 1.60 -7.45
CA ALA A 75 -0.62 2.88 -8.02
C ALA A 75 -2.13 2.96 -8.36
N ALA A 76 -2.67 4.18 -8.31
CA ALA A 76 -4.08 4.50 -8.55
C ALA A 76 -5.08 3.78 -7.63
N THR A 77 -4.69 3.41 -6.40
CA THR A 77 -5.66 2.91 -5.41
C THR A 77 -6.64 4.02 -5.04
N GLN A 78 -7.93 3.70 -5.14
CA GLN A 78 -9.03 4.60 -4.80
C GLN A 78 -9.47 4.40 -3.35
N PHE A 79 -9.75 5.49 -2.66
CA PHE A 79 -10.24 5.48 -1.28
C PHE A 79 -11.44 6.41 -1.11
N LYS A 80 -12.31 6.06 -0.17
CA LYS A 80 -13.28 6.97 0.44
C LYS A 80 -12.75 7.47 1.77
N VAL A 81 -12.89 8.78 2.02
CA VAL A 81 -12.55 9.38 3.31
C VAL A 81 -13.67 9.12 4.31
N MET A 82 -13.40 8.32 5.33
CA MET A 82 -14.40 7.88 6.30
C MET A 82 -14.48 8.80 7.52
N GLY A 83 -13.35 9.39 7.91
CA GLY A 83 -13.27 10.29 9.06
C GLY A 83 -11.98 11.09 9.08
N CYS A 84 -12.04 12.28 9.69
CA CYS A 84 -10.90 13.13 9.95
C CYS A 84 -10.96 13.57 11.41
N LEU A 85 -9.86 13.46 12.14
CA LEU A 85 -9.69 13.94 13.50
C LEU A 85 -8.47 14.85 13.55
N ASN A 86 -8.62 16.04 14.13
CA ASN A 86 -7.52 16.97 14.37
C ASN A 86 -7.12 16.92 15.85
N GLN A 87 -5.83 16.73 16.12
CA GLN A 87 -5.20 16.74 17.45
C GLN A 87 -3.94 17.62 17.38
N ASP A 88 -4.14 18.93 17.41
CA ASP A 88 -3.10 19.96 17.28
C ASP A 88 -2.24 19.76 16.02
N ASN A 89 -1.00 19.28 16.19
CA ASN A 89 -0.05 19.07 15.10
C ASN A 89 -0.21 17.70 14.43
N LEU A 90 -1.10 16.83 14.91
CA LEU A 90 -1.38 15.52 14.36
C LEU A 90 -2.79 15.47 13.76
N HIS A 91 -2.87 15.26 12.46
CA HIS A 91 -4.12 14.94 11.78
C HIS A 91 -4.24 13.43 11.57
N ILE A 92 -5.38 12.87 11.91
CA ILE A 92 -5.69 11.44 11.71
C ILE A 92 -6.80 11.34 10.67
N ILE A 93 -6.54 10.61 9.59
CA ILE A 93 -7.45 10.44 8.46
C ILE A 93 -7.73 8.96 8.29
N GLN A 94 -9.01 8.60 8.29
CA GLN A 94 -9.47 7.24 8.05
C GLN A 94 -9.89 7.08 6.60
N LEU A 95 -9.29 6.11 5.91
CA LEU A 95 -9.57 5.80 4.52
C LEU A 95 -10.05 4.35 4.39
N GLU A 96 -11.05 4.13 3.55
CA GLU A 96 -11.51 2.81 3.14
C GLU A 96 -11.27 2.66 1.64
N GLU A 97 -10.53 1.61 1.25
CA GLU A 97 -10.27 1.30 -0.14
C GLU A 97 -11.57 0.92 -0.84
N THR A 98 -11.81 1.49 -2.02
CA THR A 98 -13.00 1.21 -2.83
C THR A 98 -12.59 0.58 -4.15
N THR A 99 -13.44 -0.32 -4.67
CA THR A 99 -13.25 -0.84 -6.03
C THR A 99 -13.47 0.28 -7.03
N PRO A 100 -12.48 0.60 -7.90
CA PRO A 100 -12.65 1.63 -8.91
C PRO A 100 -13.65 1.16 -9.99
N PRO A 101 -14.32 2.08 -10.71
CA PRO A 101 -15.27 1.74 -11.76
C PRO A 101 -14.67 0.90 -12.90
N SER A 102 -13.37 1.07 -13.14
CA SER A 102 -12.59 0.31 -14.12
C SER A 102 -11.24 -0.08 -13.51
N PRO A 103 -10.79 -1.34 -13.68
CA PRO A 103 -9.47 -1.76 -13.20
C PRO A 103 -8.36 -1.06 -13.99
N LEU A 104 -7.27 -0.67 -13.31
CA LEU A 104 -6.11 -0.07 -13.97
C LEU A 104 -5.35 -1.10 -14.82
N LEU A 105 -5.22 -2.32 -14.30
CA LEU A 105 -4.50 -3.40 -14.95
C LEU A 105 -5.49 -4.50 -15.33
N GLN A 106 -5.37 -5.00 -16.55
CA GLN A 106 -6.01 -6.25 -16.93
C GLN A 106 -5.37 -7.41 -16.14
N PRO A 107 -6.15 -8.40 -15.66
CA PRO A 107 -5.58 -9.62 -15.12
C PRO A 107 -4.67 -10.29 -16.15
N VAL A 108 -3.54 -10.83 -15.70
CA VAL A 108 -2.70 -11.66 -16.56
C VAL A 108 -3.50 -12.93 -16.89
N PRO A 109 -3.75 -13.24 -18.18
CA PRO A 109 -4.45 -14.45 -18.54
C PRO A 109 -3.64 -15.65 -18.06
N ILE A 110 -4.27 -16.54 -17.29
CA ILE A 110 -3.68 -17.82 -16.95
C ILE A 110 -3.70 -18.66 -18.22
N ILE A 111 -2.60 -18.62 -18.98
CA ILE A 111 -2.38 -19.57 -20.07
C ILE A 111 -2.19 -20.91 -19.37
N GLY A 112 -3.20 -21.78 -19.46
CA GLY A 112 -3.11 -23.15 -18.96
C GLY A 112 -1.81 -23.79 -19.44
N SER A 113 -1.16 -24.55 -18.55
CA SER A 113 0.14 -25.19 -18.73
C SER A 113 0.45 -25.46 -20.21
N LEU A 114 1.33 -24.64 -20.81
CA LEU A 114 1.98 -25.05 -22.05
C LEU A 114 2.61 -26.41 -21.75
N PRO A 115 2.31 -27.48 -22.53
CA PRO A 115 2.97 -28.75 -22.33
C PRO A 115 4.47 -28.51 -22.49
N ILE A 116 5.20 -28.57 -21.38
CA ILE A 116 6.65 -28.48 -21.38
C ILE A 116 7.11 -29.80 -21.98
N HIS A 117 7.36 -29.84 -23.29
CA HIS A 117 8.01 -30.97 -23.93
C HIS A 117 9.48 -30.92 -23.49
N PHE A 118 9.80 -31.61 -22.40
CA PHE A 118 11.19 -31.93 -22.07
C PHE A 118 11.71 -32.85 -23.17
N ASN A 119 12.64 -32.35 -23.98
CA ASN A 119 13.42 -33.18 -24.88
C ASN A 119 14.70 -33.55 -24.11
N PRO A 120 14.85 -34.79 -23.62
CA PRO A 120 16.12 -35.22 -23.05
C PRO A 120 17.12 -35.25 -24.21
N ILE A 121 18.03 -34.27 -24.24
CA ILE A 121 19.11 -34.28 -25.21
C ILE A 121 19.95 -35.51 -24.90
N GLY A 122 20.08 -36.36 -25.92
CA GLY A 122 20.70 -37.67 -25.87
C GLY A 122 22.19 -37.63 -25.53
N GLU A 123 22.66 -38.84 -25.25
CA GLU A 123 24.06 -39.22 -25.02
C GLU A 123 25.02 -38.47 -25.95
N PHE A 124 26.02 -37.82 -25.35
CA PHE A 124 27.25 -37.50 -26.04
C PHE A 124 28.21 -38.68 -25.87
N GLU A 125 28.24 -39.56 -26.86
CA GLU A 125 29.41 -40.41 -27.14
C GLU A 125 30.44 -39.59 -27.95
N ARG A 126 31.54 -39.21 -27.29
CA ARG A 126 32.92 -39.60 -27.63
C ARG A 126 33.94 -38.85 -26.76
#